data_AF-A0A060SCA6-F1
#
_entry.id   AF-A0A060SCA6-F1
#
_cell.length_a   1.000
_cell.length_b   1.000
_cell.length_c   1.000
_cell.angle_alpha   90.00
_cell.angle_beta   90.00
_cell.angle_gamma   90.00
#
_symmetry.space_group_name_H-M   'P 1'
#
loop_
_entity.id
_entity.type
_entity.pdbx_description
1 polymer ?
#
loop_
_entity_poly.entity_id
_entity_poly.type
_entity_poly.pdbx_seq_one_letter_code
_entity_poly.pdbx_strand_id
1 'polypeptide(L)'
;MSSPRLTAPNRVSISSIQFNEAGLSTLRSFLGDGTVYQQFKCRFTSADFTWFASGMSQVDLDFLHNSFHRLWAIARETSGLMPNERNRIRTNLRSELKTLLFDMAALLDKVQGGNTLILHTDGTVRPGKPVDLTTIKVDIHILPHMLQRRPGVDVVAQLV
;
A
#
# COMPACT_ATOMS: atom_id res chain seq x y z
N MET A 1 3.28 16.43 29.09
CA MET A 1 1.93 15.84 29.23
C MET A 1 1.94 14.51 28.50
N SER A 2 1.67 13.40 29.19
CA SER A 2 1.66 12.07 28.57
C SER A 2 0.43 11.95 27.68
N SER A 3 0.61 11.79 26.36
CA SER A 3 -0.51 11.54 25.45
C SER A 3 -1.28 10.30 25.92
N PRO A 4 -2.63 10.32 25.91
CA PRO A 4 -3.41 9.16 26.29
C PRO A 4 -3.03 7.97 25.41
N ARG A 5 -2.75 6.81 26.03
CA ARG A 5 -2.48 5.57 25.29
C ARG A 5 -3.78 5.15 24.62
N LEU A 6 -3.87 5.34 23.31
CA LEU A 6 -4.95 4.80 22.50
C LEU A 6 -4.79 3.28 22.45
N THR A 7 -5.69 2.57 23.13
CA THR A 7 -5.77 1.12 23.16
C THR A 7 -7.09 0.64 22.58
N ALA A 8 -7.02 -0.37 21.72
CA ALA A 8 -8.18 -1.03 21.14
C ALA A 8 -8.92 -1.87 22.20
N PRO A 9 -10.15 -2.32 21.91
CA PRO A 9 -10.92 -3.20 22.81
C PRO A 9 -10.16 -4.46 23.25
N ASN A 10 -9.24 -4.96 22.41
CA ASN A 10 -8.36 -6.10 22.69
C ASN A 10 -7.09 -5.72 23.48
N ARG A 11 -7.01 -4.50 24.04
CA ARG A 11 -5.85 -3.94 24.76
C ARG A 11 -4.57 -3.76 23.93
N VAL A 12 -4.65 -3.88 22.61
CA VAL A 12 -3.53 -3.57 21.70
C VAL A 12 -3.39 -2.07 21.59
N SER A 13 -2.17 -1.55 21.74
CA SER A 13 -1.91 -0.12 21.54
C SER A 13 -1.79 0.21 20.05
N ILE A 14 -2.33 1.35 19.63
CA ILE A 14 -2.27 1.79 18.22
C ILE A 14 -0.82 1.84 17.70
N SER A 15 0.14 2.19 18.56
CA SER A 15 1.57 2.27 18.20
C SER A 15 2.25 0.92 18.04
N SER A 16 1.60 -0.17 18.47
CA SER A 16 2.13 -1.54 18.36
C SER A 16 1.59 -2.30 17.15
N ILE A 17 0.64 -1.71 16.42
CA ILE A 17 0.07 -2.31 15.22
C ILE A 17 1.11 -2.28 14.10
N GLN A 18 1.20 -3.36 13.33
CA GLN A 18 2.15 -3.50 12.23
C GLN A 18 1.43 -3.72 10.90
N PHE A 19 2.14 -3.52 9.78
CA PHE A 19 1.58 -3.70 8.44
C PHE A 19 1.45 -5.19 8.08
N ASN A 20 0.36 -5.80 8.52
CA ASN A 20 -0.08 -7.16 8.15
C ASN A 20 -1.62 -7.25 8.21
N GLU A 21 -2.18 -8.40 7.86
CA GLU A 21 -3.64 -8.58 7.79
C GLU A 21 -4.33 -8.34 9.14
N ALA A 22 -3.78 -8.88 10.24
CA ALA A 22 -4.31 -8.66 11.58
C ALA A 22 -4.18 -7.20 12.02
N GLY A 23 -3.10 -6.53 11.61
CA GLY A 23 -2.84 -5.14 11.95
C GLY A 23 -3.81 -4.18 11.27
N LEU A 24 -4.09 -4.37 9.97
CA LEU A 24 -5.12 -3.61 9.26
C LEU A 24 -6.50 -3.79 9.92
N SER A 25 -6.86 -5.03 10.25
CA SER A 25 -8.11 -5.34 10.96
C SER A 25 -8.18 -4.66 12.33
N THR A 26 -7.07 -4.66 13.09
CA THR A 26 -7.00 -4.00 14.40
C THR A 26 -7.07 -2.48 14.27
N LEU A 27 -6.40 -1.89 13.28
CA LEU A 27 -6.40 -0.45 13.02
C LEU A 27 -7.83 0.06 12.76
N ARG A 28 -8.67 -0.74 12.09
CA ARG A 28 -10.07 -0.40 11.86
C ARG A 28 -10.83 -0.06 13.14
N SER A 29 -10.55 -0.75 14.25
CA SER A 29 -11.19 -0.47 15.53
C SER A 29 -10.86 0.92 16.10
N PHE A 30 -9.80 1.57 15.61
CA PHE A 30 -9.43 2.95 15.98
C PHE A 30 -9.96 3.98 14.99
N LEU A 31 -9.91 3.68 13.69
CA LEU A 31 -10.29 4.62 12.63
C LEU A 31 -11.81 4.71 12.41
N GLY A 32 -12.57 3.84 13.07
CA GLY A 32 -14.02 3.85 13.09
C GLY A 32 -14.64 2.71 12.26
N ASP A 33 -15.77 2.22 12.75
CA ASP A 33 -16.61 1.20 12.15
C ASP A 33 -18.06 1.72 11.95
N GLY A 34 -19.00 0.83 11.63
CA GLY A 34 -20.42 1.18 11.47
C GLY A 34 -20.84 1.55 10.04
N THR A 35 -21.95 2.29 9.91
CA THR A 35 -22.65 2.53 8.63
C THR A 35 -21.80 3.30 7.62
N VAL A 36 -21.10 4.34 8.06
CA VAL A 36 -20.20 5.14 7.20
C VAL A 36 -19.05 4.29 6.68
N TYR A 37 -18.45 3.46 7.54
CA TYR A 37 -17.43 2.51 7.11
C TYR A 37 -17.97 1.54 6.06
N GLN A 38 -19.14 0.93 6.28
CA GLN A 38 -19.72 0.00 5.31
C GLN A 38 -20.02 0.68 3.96
N GLN A 39 -20.54 1.90 3.99
CA GLN A 39 -20.84 2.67 2.79
C GLN A 39 -19.58 3.05 2.00
N PHE A 40 -18.48 3.38 2.69
CA PHE A 40 -17.24 3.86 2.07
C PHE A 40 -16.08 2.87 2.24
N LYS A 41 -16.38 1.58 2.34
CA LYS A 41 -15.43 0.53 2.72
C LYS A 41 -14.13 0.59 1.93
N CYS A 42 -14.19 0.74 0.61
CA CYS A 42 -12.99 0.83 -0.23
C CYS A 42 -12.10 2.02 0.13
N ARG A 43 -12.68 3.20 0.41
CA ARG A 43 -11.90 4.40 0.80
C ARG A 43 -11.25 4.22 2.16
N PHE A 44 -11.97 3.61 3.08
CA PHE A 44 -11.47 3.27 4.40
C PHE A 44 -10.36 2.22 4.33
N THR A 45 -10.47 1.20 3.47
CA THR A 45 -9.37 0.26 3.21
C THR A 45 -8.14 1.02 2.71
N SER A 46 -8.28 1.88 1.70
CA SER A 46 -7.15 2.72 1.23
C SER A 46 -6.54 3.57 2.34
N ALA A 47 -7.35 4.12 3.25
CA ALA A 47 -6.88 4.90 4.39
C ALA A 47 -6.06 4.03 5.37
N ASP A 48 -6.47 2.79 5.64
CA ASP A 48 -5.71 1.88 6.51
C ASP A 48 -4.35 1.55 5.92
N PHE A 49 -4.26 1.29 4.61
CA PHE A 49 -2.98 1.08 3.94
C PHE A 49 -2.12 2.35 3.98
N THR A 50 -2.73 3.52 3.74
CA THR A 50 -2.03 4.81 3.76
C THR A 50 -1.47 5.14 5.15
N TRP A 51 -2.16 4.72 6.23
CA TRP A 51 -1.66 4.85 7.59
C TRP A 51 -0.25 4.25 7.76
N PHE A 52 -0.03 3.06 7.18
CA PHE A 52 1.27 2.40 7.23
C PHE A 52 2.24 2.90 6.15
N ALA A 53 1.75 3.40 5.02
CA ALA A 53 2.59 3.92 3.94
C ALA A 53 3.16 5.31 4.25
N SER A 54 2.50 6.09 5.09
CA SER A 54 2.90 7.46 5.44
C SER A 54 4.33 7.48 6.00
N GLY A 55 5.19 8.31 5.40
CA GLY A 55 6.59 8.46 5.80
C GLY A 55 7.53 7.33 5.34
N MET A 56 7.03 6.25 4.72
CA MET A 56 7.86 5.11 4.30
C MET A 56 8.94 5.47 3.27
N SER A 57 8.76 6.56 2.52
CA SER A 57 9.78 7.08 1.60
C SER A 57 10.97 7.76 2.29
N GLN A 58 10.84 8.09 3.58
CA GLN A 58 11.84 8.79 4.38
C GLN A 58 12.52 7.88 5.41
N VAL A 59 12.05 6.64 5.56
CA VAL A 59 12.64 5.69 6.50
C VAL A 59 13.96 5.17 5.92
N ASP A 60 15.04 5.34 6.67
CA ASP A 60 16.34 4.79 6.29
C ASP A 60 16.26 3.27 6.12
N LEU A 61 16.74 2.80 4.97
CA LEU A 61 16.79 1.41 4.61
C LEU A 61 18.08 0.78 5.13
N ASP A 62 18.26 0.74 6.45
CA ASP A 62 19.32 -0.04 7.07
C ASP A 62 18.93 -1.53 7.05
N PHE A 63 19.23 -2.21 5.94
CA PHE A 63 19.07 -3.67 5.85
C PHE A 63 20.37 -4.35 5.45
N LEU A 64 20.63 -5.51 6.06
CA LEU A 64 21.80 -6.34 5.76
C LEU A 64 21.75 -6.80 4.30
N HIS A 65 22.89 -6.77 3.60
CA HIS A 65 23.02 -7.09 2.17
C HIS A 65 22.47 -8.45 1.71
N ASN A 66 22.12 -9.37 2.63
CA ASN A 66 21.58 -10.69 2.34
C ASN A 66 20.28 -11.00 3.10
N SER A 67 19.48 -9.96 3.39
CA SER A 67 18.24 -10.11 4.16
C SER A 67 17.08 -9.37 3.50
N PHE A 68 15.87 -9.90 3.68
CA PHE A 68 14.68 -9.12 3.38
C PHE A 68 14.49 -8.03 4.43
N HIS A 69 14.00 -6.87 4.03
CA HIS A 69 13.57 -5.83 4.95
C HIS A 69 12.56 -6.39 5.97
N ARG A 70 12.61 -5.94 7.24
CA ARG A 70 11.76 -6.48 8.32
C ARG A 70 10.26 -6.48 7.98
N LEU A 71 9.79 -5.46 7.26
CA LEU A 71 8.40 -5.38 6.81
C LEU A 71 7.99 -6.55 5.92
N TRP A 72 8.91 -7.16 5.18
CA TRP A 72 8.64 -8.35 4.38
C TRP A 72 8.19 -9.53 5.26
N ALA A 73 8.84 -9.73 6.41
CA ALA A 73 8.48 -10.81 7.32
C ALA A 73 7.14 -10.51 8.01
N ILE A 74 6.98 -9.29 8.52
CA ILE A 74 5.76 -8.82 9.20
C ILE A 74 4.55 -8.97 8.28
N ALA A 75 4.62 -8.48 7.03
CA ALA A 75 3.51 -8.54 6.08
C ALA A 75 3.10 -9.98 5.70
N ARG A 76 3.91 -10.98 6.04
CA ARG A 76 3.65 -12.41 5.80
C ARG A 76 3.10 -13.14 7.01
N GLU A 77 3.03 -12.48 8.17
CA GLU A 77 2.28 -12.94 9.33
C GLU A 77 0.78 -12.86 9.02
N THR A 78 0.09 -13.99 9.12
CA THR A 78 -1.32 -14.11 8.71
C THR A 78 -2.08 -15.01 9.68
N SER A 79 -3.35 -14.72 9.89
CA SER A 79 -4.26 -15.53 10.71
C SER A 79 -4.58 -16.93 10.15
N GLY A 80 -4.36 -17.15 8.84
CA GLY A 80 -4.73 -18.39 8.17
C GLY A 80 -4.11 -19.66 8.75
N LEU A 81 -4.91 -20.71 8.90
CA LEU A 81 -4.47 -21.97 9.49
C LEU A 81 -3.76 -22.85 8.46
N MET A 82 -4.25 -22.84 7.22
CA MET A 82 -3.76 -23.69 6.13
C MET A 82 -2.85 -22.93 5.17
N PRO A 83 -1.85 -23.59 4.53
CA PRO A 83 -0.93 -22.94 3.60
C PRO A 83 -1.60 -22.14 2.47
N ASN A 84 -2.68 -22.70 1.89
CA ASN A 84 -3.42 -22.04 0.80
C ASN A 84 -4.12 -20.76 1.27
N GLU A 85 -4.65 -20.77 2.48
CA GLU A 85 -5.31 -19.61 3.07
C GLU A 85 -4.30 -18.49 3.34
N ARG A 86 -3.16 -18.82 3.96
CA ARG A 86 -2.06 -17.86 4.17
C ARG A 86 -1.59 -17.23 2.86
N ASN A 87 -1.48 -18.03 1.80
CA ASN A 87 -1.08 -17.54 0.47
C ASN A 87 -2.13 -16.63 -0.16
N ARG A 88 -3.42 -16.94 0.02
CA ARG A 88 -4.51 -16.08 -0.42
C ARG A 88 -4.49 -14.74 0.30
N ILE A 89 -4.37 -14.74 1.63
CA ILE A 89 -4.28 -13.51 2.44
C ILE A 89 -3.11 -12.63 1.98
N ARG A 90 -1.92 -13.22 1.83
CA ARG A 90 -0.72 -12.50 1.35
C ARG A 90 -0.87 -11.97 -0.07
N THR A 91 -1.60 -12.68 -0.93
CA THR A 91 -1.86 -12.24 -2.30
C THR A 91 -2.82 -11.07 -2.32
N ASN A 92 -3.90 -11.13 -1.53
CA ASN A 92 -4.86 -10.04 -1.39
C ASN A 92 -4.20 -8.77 -0.84
N LEU A 93 -3.43 -8.90 0.25
CA LEU A 93 -2.70 -7.77 0.86
C LEU A 93 -1.80 -7.07 -0.16
N ARG A 94 -1.02 -7.83 -0.94
CA ARG A 94 -0.16 -7.28 -2.00
C ARG A 94 -0.97 -6.66 -3.14
N SER A 95 -2.07 -7.27 -3.53
CA SER A 95 -2.93 -6.75 -4.60
C SER A 95 -3.55 -5.42 -4.20
N GLU A 96 -4.07 -5.30 -2.98
CA GLU A 96 -4.68 -4.06 -2.49
C GLU A 96 -3.65 -2.93 -2.35
N LEU A 97 -2.43 -3.24 -1.87
CA LEU A 97 -1.34 -2.26 -1.84
C LEU A 97 -0.97 -1.77 -3.26
N LYS A 98 -0.89 -2.67 -4.24
CA LYS A 98 -0.63 -2.28 -5.65
C LYS A 98 -1.75 -1.41 -6.21
N THR A 99 -3.01 -1.76 -5.95
CA THR A 99 -4.16 -0.94 -6.37
C THR A 99 -4.07 0.47 -5.77
N LEU A 100 -3.80 0.59 -4.47
CA LEU A 100 -3.62 1.90 -3.82
C LEU A 100 -2.49 2.70 -4.47
N LEU A 101 -1.34 2.07 -4.76
CA LEU A 101 -0.22 2.73 -5.41
C LEU A 101 -0.62 3.31 -6.79
N PHE A 102 -1.37 2.55 -7.58
CA PHE A 102 -1.88 3.02 -8.88
C PHE A 102 -2.92 4.12 -8.74
N ASP A 103 -3.83 4.03 -7.77
CA ASP A 103 -4.82 5.08 -7.50
C ASP A 103 -4.15 6.40 -7.09
N MET A 104 -3.09 6.34 -6.28
CA MET A 104 -2.32 7.51 -5.85
C MET A 104 -1.54 8.14 -7.01
N ALA A 105 -0.90 7.33 -7.86
CA ALA A 105 -0.27 7.82 -9.08
C ALA A 105 -1.29 8.48 -10.02
N ALA A 106 -2.47 7.87 -10.17
CA ALA A 106 -3.55 8.43 -10.97
C ALA A 106 -4.06 9.77 -10.45
N LEU A 107 -4.17 9.90 -9.12
CA LEU A 107 -4.55 11.16 -8.49
C LEU A 107 -3.48 12.23 -8.74
N LEU A 108 -2.19 11.90 -8.55
CA LEU A 108 -1.08 12.81 -8.80
C LEU A 108 -1.10 13.34 -10.24
N ASP A 109 -1.22 12.44 -11.20
CA ASP A 109 -1.26 12.76 -12.63
C ASP A 109 -2.45 13.68 -12.97
N LYS A 110 -3.64 13.40 -12.44
CA LYS A 110 -4.83 14.24 -12.62
C LYS A 110 -4.66 15.63 -12.01
N VAL A 111 -4.02 15.74 -10.85
CA VAL A 111 -3.83 17.02 -10.16
C VAL A 111 -2.75 17.86 -10.84
N GLN A 112 -1.69 17.25 -11.36
CA GLN A 112 -0.54 17.96 -11.92
C GLN A 112 -0.53 18.04 -13.45
N GLY A 113 -1.45 17.34 -14.14
CA GLY A 113 -1.38 17.16 -15.60
C GLY A 113 -0.14 16.35 -16.04
N GLY A 114 0.40 15.55 -15.13
CA GLY A 114 1.59 14.71 -15.32
C GLY A 114 1.24 13.29 -15.76
N ASN A 115 2.28 12.48 -15.92
CA ASN A 115 2.16 11.05 -16.20
C ASN A 115 3.17 10.30 -15.32
N THR A 116 2.71 9.28 -14.60
CA THR A 116 3.55 8.50 -13.68
C THR A 116 3.82 7.10 -14.25
N LEU A 117 5.09 6.71 -14.31
CA LEU A 117 5.51 5.34 -14.59
C LEU A 117 5.97 4.67 -13.30
N ILE A 118 5.36 3.54 -12.95
CA ILE A 118 5.75 2.72 -11.81
C ILE A 118 6.46 1.46 -12.33
N LEU A 119 7.71 1.27 -11.91
CA LEU A 119 8.46 0.04 -12.15
C LEU A 119 8.63 -0.70 -10.82
N HIS A 120 7.91 -1.82 -10.67
CA HIS A 120 8.06 -2.71 -9.52
C HIS A 120 8.55 -4.08 -9.99
N THR A 121 9.51 -4.65 -9.26
CA THR A 121 10.01 -6.00 -9.52
C THR A 121 9.83 -6.85 -8.26
N ASP A 122 9.21 -8.02 -8.40
CA ASP A 122 9.08 -8.94 -7.27
C ASP A 122 10.45 -9.59 -7.01
N GLY A 123 11.06 -9.26 -5.88
CA GLY A 123 12.34 -9.83 -5.48
C GLY A 123 12.18 -11.25 -4.98
N THR A 124 12.28 -12.26 -5.84
CA THR A 124 12.85 -13.56 -5.46
C THR A 124 13.34 -14.33 -6.68
N VAL A 125 14.66 -14.46 -6.81
CA VAL A 125 15.23 -15.72 -7.30
C VAL A 125 14.99 -16.76 -6.20
N ARG A 126 14.59 -17.99 -6.54
CA ARG A 126 14.37 -19.03 -5.51
C ARG A 126 15.70 -19.33 -4.78
N PRO A 127 15.69 -19.62 -3.47
CA PRO A 127 16.90 -20.09 -2.77
C PRO A 127 17.57 -21.24 -3.53
N GLY A 128 18.88 -21.15 -3.75
CA GLY A 128 19.66 -22.15 -4.49
C GLY A 128 19.59 -22.03 -6.02
N LYS A 129 18.96 -20.99 -6.57
CA LYS A 129 19.05 -20.66 -8.01
C LYS A 129 20.15 -19.63 -8.26
N PRO A 130 20.85 -19.72 -9.42
CA PRO A 130 21.79 -18.68 -9.84
C PRO A 130 21.10 -17.32 -9.82
N VAL A 131 21.76 -16.30 -9.25
CA VAL A 131 21.29 -14.91 -9.25
C VAL A 131 21.55 -14.29 -10.62
N ASP A 132 21.09 -14.95 -11.68
CA ASP A 132 21.05 -14.40 -13.01
C ASP A 132 19.69 -13.75 -13.19
N LEU A 133 19.68 -12.43 -13.31
CA LEU A 133 18.50 -11.62 -13.65
C LEU A 133 18.13 -11.85 -15.12
N THR A 134 17.69 -13.06 -15.46
CA THR A 134 17.29 -13.41 -16.84
C THR A 134 15.89 -12.91 -17.17
N THR A 135 15.04 -12.71 -16.16
CA THR A 135 13.65 -12.28 -16.34
C THR A 135 13.26 -11.23 -15.30
N ILE A 136 12.97 -10.02 -15.76
CA ILE A 136 12.35 -8.97 -14.96
C ILE A 136 10.84 -9.03 -15.21
N LYS A 137 10.05 -9.22 -14.15
CA LYS A 137 8.61 -8.99 -14.22
C LYS A 137 8.35 -7.50 -13.99
N VAL A 138 7.82 -6.84 -15.01
CA VAL A 138 7.49 -5.41 -15.00
C VAL A 138 5.98 -5.28 -15.03
N ASP A 139 5.39 -4.71 -13.98
CA ASP A 139 3.98 -4.34 -13.97
C ASP A 139 3.86 -2.89 -14.50
N ILE A 140 3.45 -2.70 -15.76
CA ILE A 140 3.21 -1.37 -16.37
C ILE A 140 1.73 -1.03 -16.25
N HIS A 141 1.41 0.10 -15.62
CA HIS A 141 0.06 0.62 -15.59
C HIS A 141 -0.01 1.94 -16.38
N ILE A 142 -0.80 1.96 -17.46
CA ILE A 142 -1.06 3.15 -18.26
C ILE A 142 -2.45 3.65 -17.89
N LEU A 143 -2.54 4.87 -17.36
CA LEU A 143 -3.81 5.43 -16.96
C LEU A 143 -4.70 5.71 -18.18
N PRO A 144 -6.03 5.46 -18.12
CA PRO A 144 -6.90 5.62 -19.28
C PRO A 144 -6.86 7.01 -19.93
N HIS A 145 -6.64 8.07 -19.15
CA HIS A 145 -6.55 9.45 -19.67
C HIS A 145 -5.32 9.69 -20.55
N MET A 146 -4.28 8.86 -20.42
CA MET A 146 -3.09 8.88 -21.29
C MET A 146 -3.38 8.46 -22.72
N LEU A 147 -4.44 7.68 -22.91
CA LEU A 147 -4.87 7.21 -24.23
C LEU A 147 -5.73 8.25 -24.96
N GLN A 148 -5.98 9.40 -24.32
CA GLN A 148 -6.84 10.46 -24.85
C GLN A 148 -5.99 11.68 -25.22
N ARG A 149 -6.32 12.30 -26.36
CA ARG A 149 -5.66 13.54 -26.81
C ARG A 149 -5.95 14.64 -25.78
N ARG A 150 -4.91 15.23 -25.19
CA ARG A 150 -5.09 16.34 -24.23
C ARG A 150 -5.79 17.51 -24.94
N PRO A 151 -6.89 18.07 -24.39
CA PRO A 151 -7.45 19.31 -24.90
C PRO A 151 -6.42 20.44 -24.74
N GLY A 152 -6.43 21.41 -25.65
CA GLY A 152 -5.62 22.62 -25.50
C GLY A 152 -5.96 23.30 -24.18
N VAL A 153 -4.95 23.82 -23.48
CA VAL A 153 -5.17 24.61 -22.27
C VAL A 153 -5.70 25.97 -22.70
N ASP A 154 -7.02 26.16 -22.68
CA ASP A 154 -7.60 27.50 -22.68
C ASP A 154 -7.44 28.04 -21.26
N VAL A 155 -6.42 28.86 -21.04
CA VAL A 155 -6.25 29.61 -19.80
C VAL A 155 -7.40 30.59 -19.70
N VAL A 156 -8.50 30.17 -19.05
CA VAL A 156 -9.51 31.12 -18.59
C VAL A 156 -8.90 31.83 -17.39
N ALA A 157 -8.19 32.93 -17.65
CA ALA A 157 -7.86 33.92 -16.65
C ALA A 157 -9.18 34.50 -16.13
N GLN A 158 -9.75 33.91 -15.08
CA GLN A 158 -10.80 34.56 -14.31
C GLN A 158 -10.14 35.62 -13.44
N LEU A 159 -10.18 36.87 -13.93
CA LEU A 159 -10.08 38.07 -13.12
C LEU A 159 -11.20 38.07 -12.07
N VAL A 160 -10.85 37.94 -10.79
CA VAL A 160 -11.47 38.67 -9.67
C VAL A 160 -10.37 38.99 -8.67
#